data_AF-A0A2H4X7V3-F1
#
_entry.id   AF-A0A2H4X7V3-F1
#
_cell.length_a   1.000
_cell.length_b   1.000
_cell.length_c   1.000
_cell.angle_alpha   90.00
_cell.angle_beta   90.00
_cell.angle_gamma   90.00
#
_symmetry.space_group_name_H-M   'P 1'
#
loop_
_entity.id
_entity.type
_entity.pdbx_description
1 polymer ?
#
loop_
_entity_poly.entity_id
_entity_poly.type
_entity_poly.pdbx_seq_one_letter_code
_entity_poly.pdbx_strand_id
1 'polypeptide(L)'
;RLFNSTRIPKLNKDELVSDEKARHLLVLRNGNFYAFDVLDKNGNVVNASEIKSHLNYILSDNSPAPEFPIGYLTSEDRNTWAIVRQNLLDNGNEAALQKVDSAVFCLCLDDFPVKDNIHLSHNMLHGSGSNRWFDKSFSIIMTKDGTAAINFEHSWGDGVAVLRFQNEVFKDSTERPAVSPQSALAAVDSSKAVQKLTFNLNDPLKAAVTNARKKFDATVGSLTIAAMEFKRGGKEFLKTQKLSPDAISQLSFQMAFLRQYGQTT
;
A
#
# COMPACT_ATOMS: atom_id res chain seq x y z
N ARG A 1 12.03 -6.54 -7.51
CA ARG A 1 11.89 -6.78 -6.06
C ARG A 1 10.43 -6.64 -5.64
N LEU A 2 9.52 -7.38 -6.31
CA LEU A 2 8.09 -7.26 -6.03
C LEU A 2 7.75 -7.83 -4.65
N PHE A 3 8.17 -9.08 -4.40
CA PHE A 3 7.77 -9.80 -3.21
C PHE A 3 8.85 -9.82 -2.13
N ASN A 4 8.42 -10.03 -0.88
CA ASN A 4 9.28 -10.21 0.29
C ASN A 4 10.30 -9.09 0.50
N SER A 5 10.00 -7.89 -0.03
CA SER A 5 10.95 -6.80 -0.16
C SER A 5 10.42 -5.53 0.50
N THR A 6 11.33 -4.75 1.08
CA THR A 6 11.02 -3.47 1.71
C THR A 6 12.23 -2.55 1.65
N ARG A 7 12.00 -1.25 1.82
CA ARG A 7 13.03 -0.24 1.96
C ARG A 7 13.27 0.04 3.44
N ILE A 8 14.45 -0.31 3.95
CA ILE A 8 14.84 -0.04 5.33
C ILE A 8 15.44 1.36 5.42
N PRO A 9 14.92 2.25 6.29
CA PRO A 9 15.53 3.55 6.52
C PRO A 9 16.90 3.39 7.17
N LYS A 10 17.89 4.10 6.65
CA LYS A 10 19.26 4.17 7.21
C LYS A 10 19.73 5.61 7.16
N LEU A 11 20.68 5.97 8.04
CA LEU A 11 21.29 7.30 7.97
C LEU A 11 21.97 7.50 6.62
N ASN A 12 21.70 8.65 5.99
CA ASN A 12 22.22 9.09 4.69
C ASN A 12 21.74 8.32 3.46
N LYS A 13 21.66 6.98 3.51
CA LYS A 13 21.23 6.15 2.37
C LYS A 13 20.54 4.88 2.83
N ASP A 14 19.25 4.81 2.53
CA ASP A 14 18.40 3.65 2.77
C ASP A 14 18.87 2.37 2.05
N GLU A 15 18.37 1.24 2.53
CA GLU A 15 18.73 -0.09 2.04
C GLU A 15 17.51 -0.83 1.50
N LEU A 16 17.67 -1.52 0.37
CA LEU A 16 16.63 -2.39 -0.19
C LEU A 16 16.90 -3.84 0.21
N VAL A 17 16.06 -4.38 1.08
CA VAL A 17 16.21 -5.75 1.61
C VAL A 17 15.12 -6.66 1.05
N SER A 18 15.45 -7.95 0.94
CA SER A 18 14.54 -9.00 0.49
C SER A 18 14.79 -10.27 1.32
N ASP A 19 13.73 -10.94 1.77
CA ASP A 19 13.82 -12.25 2.45
C ASP A 19 12.93 -13.27 1.74
N GLU A 20 13.50 -13.95 0.73
CA GLU A 20 12.78 -14.90 -0.12
C GLU A 20 12.30 -16.16 0.63
N LYS A 21 12.70 -16.37 1.89
CA LYS A 21 12.25 -17.50 2.70
C LYS A 21 10.92 -17.23 3.41
N ALA A 22 10.49 -15.97 3.49
CA ALA A 22 9.26 -15.61 4.18
C ALA A 22 8.02 -16.01 3.37
N ARG A 23 7.01 -16.51 4.09
CA ARG A 23 5.82 -17.16 3.52
C ARG A 23 4.51 -16.46 3.87
N HIS A 24 4.58 -15.41 4.68
CA HIS A 24 3.41 -14.73 5.25
C HIS A 24 3.04 -13.46 4.51
N LEU A 25 1.74 -13.15 4.51
CA LEU A 25 1.17 -11.88 4.11
C LEU A 25 1.13 -10.94 5.31
N LEU A 26 1.40 -9.66 5.08
CA LEU A 26 1.11 -8.59 6.03
C LEU A 26 -0.24 -7.97 5.67
N VAL A 27 -1.14 -7.83 6.65
CA VAL A 27 -2.43 -7.16 6.49
C VAL A 27 -2.52 -6.00 7.47
N LEU A 28 -2.90 -4.82 6.96
CA LEU A 28 -3.20 -3.64 7.75
C LEU A 28 -4.71 -3.37 7.69
N ARG A 29 -5.33 -3.21 8.87
CA ARG A 29 -6.72 -2.78 8.99
C ARG A 29 -6.88 -1.87 10.19
N ASN A 30 -7.45 -0.69 9.98
CA ASN A 30 -7.65 0.31 11.02
C ASN A 30 -6.34 0.63 11.80
N GLY A 31 -5.21 0.66 11.11
CA GLY A 31 -3.87 0.88 11.71
C GLY A 31 -3.32 -0.27 12.55
N ASN A 32 -4.03 -1.40 12.65
CA ASN A 32 -3.57 -2.63 13.27
C ASN A 32 -2.89 -3.53 12.24
N PHE A 33 -1.90 -4.30 12.68
CA PHE A 33 -1.04 -5.13 11.84
C PHE A 33 -1.32 -6.61 12.13
N TYR A 34 -1.48 -7.41 11.07
CA TYR A 34 -1.74 -8.83 11.15
C TYR A 34 -0.83 -9.59 10.18
N ALA A 35 -0.41 -10.79 10.53
CA ALA A 35 0.35 -11.66 9.66
C ALA A 35 -0.17 -13.10 9.70
N PHE A 36 -0.24 -13.74 8.54
CA PHE A 36 -0.53 -15.18 8.41
C PHE A 36 0.13 -15.75 7.16
N ASP A 37 0.43 -17.05 7.16
CA ASP A 37 1.09 -17.73 6.03
C ASP A 37 0.14 -17.80 4.82
N VAL A 38 0.64 -17.45 3.63
CA VAL A 38 -0.02 -17.65 2.33
C VAL A 38 0.69 -18.67 1.45
N LEU A 39 1.89 -19.09 1.87
CA LEU A 39 2.63 -20.23 1.33
C LEU A 39 2.87 -21.26 2.43
N ASP A 40 2.60 -22.53 2.16
CA ASP A 40 2.87 -23.62 3.10
C ASP A 40 4.38 -23.95 3.19
N LYS A 41 4.76 -24.84 4.09
CA LYS A 41 6.16 -25.26 4.29
C LYS A 41 6.80 -25.96 3.09
N ASN A 42 5.98 -26.42 2.15
CA ASN A 42 6.42 -27.08 0.91
C ASN A 42 6.48 -26.09 -0.26
N GLY A 43 6.10 -24.82 -0.06
CA GLY A 43 6.07 -23.79 -1.09
C GLY A 43 4.77 -23.74 -1.91
N ASN A 44 3.73 -24.49 -1.52
CA ASN A 44 2.42 -24.40 -2.17
C ASN A 44 1.62 -23.22 -1.64
N VAL A 45 0.73 -22.68 -2.46
CA VAL A 45 -0.23 -21.66 -2.02
C VAL A 45 -1.22 -22.28 -1.02
N VAL A 46 -1.43 -21.61 0.11
CA VAL A 46 -2.45 -22.01 1.11
C VAL A 46 -3.83 -21.97 0.45
N ASN A 47 -4.72 -22.91 0.83
CA ASN A 47 -6.06 -22.99 0.25
C ASN A 47 -6.79 -21.64 0.31
N ALA A 48 -7.40 -21.24 -0.80
CA ALA A 48 -8.05 -19.93 -0.91
C ALA A 48 -9.21 -19.76 0.09
N SER A 49 -9.91 -20.84 0.46
CA SER A 49 -10.95 -20.84 1.49
C SER A 49 -10.40 -20.61 2.90
N GLU A 50 -9.16 -21.03 3.19
CA GLU A 50 -8.46 -20.76 4.44
C GLU A 50 -8.01 -19.30 4.51
N ILE A 51 -7.40 -18.78 3.43
CA ILE A 51 -7.06 -17.35 3.31
C ILE A 51 -8.32 -16.49 3.47
N LYS A 52 -9.44 -16.85 2.84
CA LYS A 52 -10.73 -16.18 3.01
C LYS A 52 -11.17 -16.16 4.48
N SER A 53 -10.96 -17.25 5.21
CA SER A 53 -11.30 -17.36 6.64
C SER A 53 -10.43 -16.46 7.51
N HIS A 54 -9.13 -16.39 7.22
CA HIS A 54 -8.18 -15.50 7.91
C HIS A 54 -8.48 -14.01 7.65
N LEU A 55 -8.79 -13.64 6.40
CA LEU A 55 -9.21 -12.29 6.06
C LEU A 55 -10.56 -11.92 6.71
N ASN A 56 -11.53 -12.85 6.73
CA ASN A 56 -12.80 -12.64 7.43
C ASN A 56 -12.60 -12.46 8.94
N TYR A 57 -11.67 -13.21 9.55
CA TYR A 57 -11.28 -13.03 10.95
C TYR A 57 -10.73 -11.61 11.20
N ILE A 58 -9.82 -11.11 10.36
CA ILE A 58 -9.28 -9.75 10.47
C ILE A 58 -10.36 -8.68 10.26
N LEU A 59 -11.27 -8.89 9.30
CA LEU A 59 -12.41 -7.99 9.06
C LEU A 59 -13.40 -7.96 10.23
N SER A 60 -13.48 -9.04 11.01
CA SER A 60 -14.34 -9.16 12.20
C SER A 60 -13.69 -8.60 13.48
N ASP A 61 -12.39 -8.24 13.46
CA ASP A 61 -11.72 -7.63 14.62
C ASP A 61 -12.30 -6.22 14.86
N ASN A 62 -12.93 -6.00 16.01
CA ASN A 62 -13.53 -4.71 16.38
C ASN A 62 -12.60 -3.82 17.22
N SER A 63 -11.30 -4.16 17.29
CA SER A 63 -10.32 -3.34 17.98
C SER A 63 -10.29 -1.92 17.38
N PRO A 64 -10.25 -0.88 18.23
CA PRO A 64 -10.11 0.48 17.75
C PRO A 64 -8.76 0.68 17.04
N ALA A 65 -8.62 1.81 16.35
CA ALA A 65 -7.33 2.23 15.87
C ALA A 65 -6.38 2.40 17.06
N PRO A 66 -5.10 1.98 16.96
CA PRO A 66 -4.13 2.27 18.01
C PRO A 66 -4.05 3.77 18.27
N GLU A 67 -3.87 4.18 19.52
CA GLU A 67 -3.70 5.59 19.88
C GLU A 67 -2.49 6.21 19.17
N PHE A 68 -1.45 5.40 18.95
CA PHE A 68 -0.22 5.75 18.24
C PHE A 68 0.03 4.79 17.05
N PRO A 69 -0.62 5.00 15.89
CA PRO A 69 -0.44 4.14 14.73
C PRO A 69 0.96 4.28 14.13
N ILE A 70 1.77 3.23 14.20
CA ILE A 70 3.17 3.29 13.73
C ILE A 70 3.32 3.43 12.21
N GLY A 71 2.24 3.22 11.42
CA GLY A 71 2.25 3.41 9.97
C GLY A 71 2.72 4.80 9.54
N TYR A 72 2.38 5.84 10.34
CA TYR A 72 2.83 7.21 10.12
C TYR A 72 4.35 7.35 10.06
N LEU A 73 5.10 6.51 10.78
CA LEU A 73 6.56 6.61 10.84
C LEU A 73 7.21 6.36 9.47
N THR A 74 6.58 5.56 8.61
CA THR A 74 7.08 5.31 7.25
C THR A 74 6.92 6.51 6.30
N SER A 75 6.17 7.53 6.71
CA SER A 75 6.01 8.80 5.97
C SER A 75 6.99 9.91 6.38
N GLU A 76 7.82 9.66 7.39
CA GLU A 76 8.77 10.66 7.88
C GLU A 76 9.94 10.91 6.91
N ASP A 77 10.66 12.00 7.21
CA ASP A 77 12.00 12.20 6.67
C ASP A 77 12.87 10.96 6.94
N ARG A 78 13.71 10.57 5.97
CA ARG A 78 14.38 9.26 5.99
C ARG A 78 15.41 9.14 7.11
N ASN A 79 16.14 10.22 7.42
CA ASN A 79 17.08 10.22 8.55
C ASN A 79 16.34 10.18 9.89
N THR A 80 15.23 10.92 10.00
CA THR A 80 14.35 10.88 11.18
C THR A 80 13.79 9.47 11.38
N TRP A 81 13.26 8.86 10.33
CA TRP A 81 12.72 7.51 10.37
C TRP A 81 13.81 6.47 10.69
N ALA A 82 15.02 6.61 10.17
CA ALA A 82 16.13 5.72 10.49
C ALA A 82 16.43 5.69 12.00
N ILE A 83 16.47 6.86 12.65
CA ILE A 83 16.68 6.98 14.10
C ILE A 83 15.52 6.36 14.87
N VAL A 84 14.28 6.70 14.51
CA VAL A 84 13.09 6.18 15.22
C VAL A 84 12.94 4.67 15.03
N ARG A 85 13.28 4.13 13.85
CA ARG A 85 13.27 2.69 13.61
C ARG A 85 14.33 1.97 14.45
N GLN A 86 15.51 2.56 14.65
CA GLN A 86 16.50 2.01 15.59
C GLN A 86 15.94 2.00 17.02
N ASN A 87 15.29 3.07 17.47
CA ASN A 87 14.65 3.10 18.78
C ASN A 87 13.53 2.06 18.92
N LEU A 88 12.80 1.72 17.85
CA LEU A 88 11.85 0.61 17.87
C LEU A 88 12.55 -0.73 18.11
N LEU A 89 13.67 -0.98 17.43
CA LEU A 89 14.47 -2.19 17.61
C LEU A 89 14.99 -2.29 19.05
N ASP A 90 15.59 -1.21 19.56
CA ASP A 90 16.13 -1.13 20.92
C ASP A 90 15.03 -1.29 21.99
N ASN A 91 13.77 -0.97 21.65
CA ASN A 91 12.59 -1.18 22.50
C ASN A 91 11.92 -2.56 22.29
N GLY A 92 12.64 -3.53 21.72
CA GLY A 92 12.22 -4.93 21.63
C GLY A 92 11.23 -5.25 20.51
N ASN A 93 11.13 -4.42 19.47
CA ASN A 93 10.19 -4.63 18.36
C ASN A 93 10.78 -5.41 17.17
N GLU A 94 11.97 -6.01 17.33
CA GLU A 94 12.69 -6.66 16.23
C GLU A 94 11.87 -7.76 15.54
N ALA A 95 11.24 -8.66 16.29
CA ALA A 95 10.44 -9.74 15.72
C ALA A 95 9.24 -9.22 14.91
N ALA A 96 8.56 -8.15 15.41
CA ALA A 96 7.43 -7.55 14.72
C ALA A 96 7.87 -6.83 13.44
N LEU A 97 8.96 -6.05 13.50
CA LEU A 97 9.53 -5.37 12.32
C LEU A 97 10.03 -6.37 11.27
N GLN A 98 10.71 -7.45 11.68
CA GLN A 98 11.13 -8.51 10.77
C GLN A 98 9.92 -9.13 10.05
N LYS A 99 8.81 -9.34 10.75
CA LYS A 99 7.57 -9.86 10.15
C LYS A 99 6.98 -8.89 9.13
N VAL A 100 6.97 -7.59 9.43
CA VAL A 100 6.52 -6.53 8.50
C VAL A 100 7.40 -6.48 7.25
N ASP A 101 8.72 -6.45 7.43
CA ASP A 101 9.69 -6.25 6.37
C ASP A 101 9.71 -7.41 5.36
N SER A 102 9.71 -8.64 5.89
CA SER A 102 9.86 -9.87 5.11
C SER A 102 8.57 -10.37 4.42
N ALA A 103 7.40 -9.85 4.80
CA ALA A 103 6.11 -10.32 4.26
C ALA A 103 6.06 -10.25 2.72
N VAL A 104 5.32 -11.16 2.08
CA VAL A 104 5.28 -11.25 0.61
C VAL A 104 4.90 -9.91 -0.03
N PHE A 105 3.92 -9.21 0.53
CA PHE A 105 3.55 -7.82 0.26
C PHE A 105 2.65 -7.34 1.41
N CYS A 106 2.15 -6.10 1.33
CA CYS A 106 1.20 -5.55 2.30
C CYS A 106 -0.21 -5.46 1.70
N LEU A 107 -1.23 -5.94 2.41
CA LEU A 107 -2.64 -5.77 2.06
C LEU A 107 -3.27 -4.77 3.02
N CYS A 108 -3.78 -3.65 2.52
CA CYS A 108 -4.46 -2.64 3.32
C CYS A 108 -5.98 -2.76 3.11
N LEU A 109 -6.72 -3.07 4.18
CA LEU A 109 -8.17 -3.16 4.18
C LEU A 109 -8.74 -1.86 4.77
N ASP A 110 -9.28 -1.01 3.90
CA ASP A 110 -9.93 0.24 4.28
C ASP A 110 -11.44 0.00 4.49
N ASP A 111 -11.98 0.51 5.60
CA ASP A 111 -13.33 0.20 6.08
C ASP A 111 -14.42 1.18 5.60
N PHE A 112 -14.08 2.01 4.61
CA PHE A 112 -14.97 2.98 3.98
C PHE A 112 -15.05 2.74 2.46
N PRO A 113 -16.18 3.09 1.81
CA PRO A 113 -16.29 3.09 0.36
C PRO A 113 -15.64 4.35 -0.25
N VAL A 114 -15.35 4.28 -1.55
CA VAL A 114 -14.92 5.42 -2.35
C VAL A 114 -16.11 6.36 -2.58
N LYS A 115 -15.86 7.67 -2.62
CA LYS A 115 -16.91 8.70 -2.75
C LYS A 115 -16.98 9.22 -4.18
N ASP A 116 -15.83 9.56 -4.73
CA ASP A 116 -15.61 10.05 -6.08
C ASP A 116 -14.15 9.79 -6.49
N ASN A 117 -13.78 10.16 -7.73
CA ASN A 117 -12.44 9.97 -8.25
C ASN A 117 -11.37 10.77 -7.50
N ILE A 118 -11.72 11.89 -6.87
CA ILE A 118 -10.77 12.71 -6.10
C ILE A 118 -10.47 12.00 -4.77
N HIS A 119 -11.49 11.55 -4.06
CA HIS A 119 -11.36 10.74 -2.86
C HIS A 119 -10.58 9.45 -3.14
N LEU A 120 -10.84 8.78 -4.28
CA LEU A 120 -10.07 7.62 -4.72
C LEU A 120 -8.58 7.96 -4.85
N SER A 121 -8.23 9.03 -5.58
CA SER A 121 -6.83 9.42 -5.78
C SER A 121 -6.12 9.73 -4.47
N HIS A 122 -6.74 10.50 -3.57
CA HIS A 122 -6.18 10.77 -2.24
C HIS A 122 -5.98 9.48 -1.43
N ASN A 123 -6.97 8.58 -1.44
CA ASN A 123 -6.90 7.35 -0.66
C ASN A 123 -5.80 6.39 -1.13
N MET A 124 -5.65 6.25 -2.45
CA MET A 124 -4.67 5.32 -3.05
C MET A 124 -3.26 5.91 -3.08
N LEU A 125 -3.12 7.25 -3.08
CA LEU A 125 -1.82 7.92 -3.04
C LEU A 125 -1.22 7.94 -1.64
N HIS A 126 -1.98 8.36 -0.63
CA HIS A 126 -1.46 8.55 0.73
C HIS A 126 -2.41 8.03 1.83
N GLY A 127 -3.72 7.93 1.56
CA GLY A 127 -4.69 7.52 2.59
C GLY A 127 -4.66 8.43 3.81
N SER A 128 -4.99 7.88 4.97
CA SER A 128 -4.91 8.57 6.27
C SER A 128 -3.54 8.44 6.95
N GLY A 129 -2.54 7.82 6.31
CA GLY A 129 -1.22 7.58 6.89
C GLY A 129 -1.15 6.42 7.90
N SER A 130 -2.22 6.12 8.64
CA SER A 130 -2.22 5.08 9.67
C SER A 130 -2.32 3.64 9.12
N ASN A 131 -2.99 3.45 7.99
CA ASN A 131 -3.30 2.14 7.41
C ASN A 131 -2.44 1.80 6.18
N ARG A 132 -1.19 2.26 6.17
CA ARG A 132 -0.20 2.03 5.10
C ARG A 132 1.17 1.71 5.71
N TRP A 133 1.97 0.93 4.98
CA TRP A 133 3.39 0.77 5.25
C TRP A 133 4.17 1.17 4.00
N PHE A 134 4.52 2.46 3.89
CA PHE A 134 5.02 3.05 2.65
C PHE A 134 6.39 2.52 2.21
N ASP A 135 7.13 1.90 3.12
CA ASP A 135 8.43 1.29 2.83
C ASP A 135 8.31 -0.07 2.10
N LYS A 136 7.13 -0.72 2.15
CA LYS A 136 6.95 -2.01 1.50
C LYS A 136 7.11 -1.84 -0.02
N SER A 137 7.71 -2.84 -0.69
CA SER A 137 7.82 -2.86 -2.15
C SER A 137 6.53 -2.43 -2.85
N PHE A 138 5.39 -2.98 -2.41
CA PHE A 138 4.07 -2.48 -2.70
C PHE A 138 3.04 -2.88 -1.64
N SER A 139 1.94 -2.14 -1.62
CA SER A 139 0.70 -2.45 -0.93
C SER A 139 -0.43 -2.60 -1.94
N ILE A 140 -1.24 -3.66 -1.80
CA ILE A 140 -2.58 -3.70 -2.40
C ILE A 140 -3.52 -3.04 -1.41
N ILE A 141 -4.26 -2.04 -1.85
CA ILE A 141 -5.28 -1.37 -1.05
C ILE A 141 -6.63 -1.85 -1.54
N MET A 142 -7.53 -2.23 -0.63
CA MET A 142 -8.90 -2.60 -0.94
C MET A 142 -9.86 -1.87 0.01
N THR A 143 -10.77 -1.09 -0.56
CA THR A 143 -11.83 -0.39 0.17
C THR A 143 -13.04 -1.29 0.40
N LYS A 144 -13.94 -0.86 1.29
CA LYS A 144 -15.14 -1.63 1.68
C LYS A 144 -16.08 -1.96 0.50
N ASP A 145 -16.09 -1.13 -0.53
CA ASP A 145 -16.86 -1.34 -1.76
C ASP A 145 -16.16 -2.22 -2.80
N GLY A 146 -14.97 -2.75 -2.49
CA GLY A 146 -14.18 -3.60 -3.38
C GLY A 146 -13.28 -2.83 -4.35
N THR A 147 -13.24 -1.50 -4.29
CA THR A 147 -12.28 -0.74 -5.10
C THR A 147 -10.85 -1.09 -4.67
N ALA A 148 -9.99 -1.42 -5.64
CA ALA A 148 -8.64 -1.85 -5.37
C ALA A 148 -7.60 -1.06 -6.18
N ALA A 149 -6.43 -0.83 -5.58
CA ALA A 149 -5.28 -0.21 -6.23
C ALA A 149 -3.96 -0.74 -5.66
N ILE A 150 -2.86 -0.42 -6.35
CA ILE A 150 -1.50 -0.68 -5.89
C ILE A 150 -0.82 0.64 -5.56
N ASN A 151 -0.29 0.75 -4.34
CA ASN A 151 0.63 1.80 -3.91
C ASN A 151 2.02 1.18 -3.77
N PHE A 152 3.05 1.73 -4.41
CA PHE A 152 4.38 1.09 -4.44
C PHE A 152 5.52 2.05 -4.13
N GLU A 153 6.55 1.54 -3.47
CA GLU A 153 7.77 2.27 -3.17
C GLU A 153 8.61 2.39 -4.45
N HIS A 154 9.04 3.61 -4.80
CA HIS A 154 9.62 3.87 -6.13
C HIS A 154 11.12 3.50 -6.22
N SER A 155 11.87 3.49 -5.12
CA SER A 155 13.34 3.38 -5.19
C SER A 155 13.86 2.04 -5.73
N TRP A 156 13.05 0.97 -5.69
CA TRP A 156 13.49 -0.35 -6.14
C TRP A 156 13.32 -0.61 -7.65
N GLY A 157 12.60 0.25 -8.39
CA GLY A 157 12.36 0.03 -9.82
C GLY A 157 11.62 1.17 -10.53
N ASP A 158 11.39 1.00 -11.83
CA ASP A 158 10.78 1.98 -12.75
C ASP A 158 9.26 1.81 -12.94
N GLY A 159 8.65 0.87 -12.22
CA GLY A 159 7.22 0.56 -12.30
C GLY A 159 6.82 -0.45 -13.39
N VAL A 160 7.70 -0.85 -14.31
CA VAL A 160 7.35 -1.84 -15.36
C VAL A 160 6.97 -3.20 -14.75
N ALA A 161 7.72 -3.62 -13.72
CA ALA A 161 7.41 -4.83 -12.97
C ALA A 161 6.05 -4.74 -12.25
N VAL A 162 5.70 -3.56 -11.72
CA VAL A 162 4.41 -3.32 -11.05
C VAL A 162 3.25 -3.37 -12.05
N LEU A 163 3.42 -2.72 -13.22
CA LEU A 163 2.42 -2.76 -14.28
C LEU A 163 2.19 -4.18 -14.80
N ARG A 164 3.26 -4.96 -14.99
CA ARG A 164 3.12 -6.36 -15.38
C ARG A 164 2.37 -7.17 -14.33
N PHE A 165 2.74 -7.03 -13.06
CA PHE A 165 2.04 -7.68 -11.95
C PHE A 165 0.55 -7.31 -11.91
N GLN A 166 0.23 -6.02 -12.00
CA GLN A 166 -1.15 -5.53 -11.99
C GLN A 166 -1.98 -6.14 -13.13
N ASN A 167 -1.44 -6.18 -14.35
CA ASN A 167 -2.15 -6.73 -15.50
C ASN A 167 -2.45 -8.23 -15.34
N GLU A 168 -1.46 -9.00 -14.88
CA GLU A 168 -1.64 -10.46 -14.69
C GLU A 168 -2.60 -10.75 -13.52
N VAL A 169 -2.48 -10.03 -12.40
CA VAL A 169 -3.38 -10.20 -11.24
C VAL A 169 -4.81 -9.79 -11.58
N PHE A 170 -4.99 -8.66 -12.28
CA PHE A 170 -6.32 -8.22 -12.71
C PHE A 170 -6.97 -9.27 -13.62
N LYS A 171 -6.23 -9.77 -14.61
CA LYS A 171 -6.72 -10.80 -15.51
C LYS A 171 -7.07 -12.09 -14.77
N ASP A 172 -6.14 -12.62 -13.97
CA ASP A 172 -6.33 -13.90 -13.28
C ASP A 172 -7.47 -13.84 -12.24
N SER A 173 -7.52 -12.79 -11.42
CA SER A 173 -8.55 -12.64 -10.40
C SER A 173 -9.97 -12.41 -10.96
N THR A 174 -10.10 -11.90 -12.19
CA THR A 174 -11.40 -11.65 -12.84
C THR A 174 -11.84 -12.81 -13.73
N GLU A 175 -10.92 -13.46 -14.44
CA GLU A 175 -11.23 -14.59 -15.33
C GLU A 175 -11.25 -15.94 -14.58
N ARG A 176 -10.42 -16.10 -13.54
CA ARG A 176 -10.25 -17.35 -12.78
C ARG A 176 -10.22 -17.10 -11.27
N PRO A 177 -11.30 -16.54 -10.69
CA PRO A 177 -11.35 -16.22 -9.28
C PRO A 177 -11.16 -17.49 -8.41
N ALA A 178 -10.25 -17.41 -7.43
CA ALA A 178 -9.96 -18.53 -6.53
C ALA A 178 -11.13 -18.86 -5.56
N VAL A 179 -12.01 -17.89 -5.31
CA VAL A 179 -13.23 -18.02 -4.50
C VAL A 179 -14.35 -17.19 -5.11
N SER A 180 -15.61 -17.55 -4.82
CA SER A 180 -16.79 -16.76 -5.14
C SER A 180 -17.36 -16.08 -3.89
N PRO A 181 -18.27 -15.11 -4.04
CA PRO A 181 -19.01 -14.54 -2.91
C PRO A 181 -19.73 -15.61 -2.07
N GLN A 182 -20.20 -16.69 -2.71
CA GLN A 182 -20.90 -17.80 -2.07
C GLN A 182 -19.97 -18.88 -1.49
N SER A 183 -18.65 -18.84 -1.76
CA SER A 183 -17.72 -19.83 -1.20
C SER A 183 -17.80 -19.84 0.32
N ALA A 184 -17.96 -21.01 0.91
CA ALA A 184 -17.95 -21.16 2.36
C ALA A 184 -16.58 -20.81 2.95
N LEU A 185 -16.58 -20.38 4.21
CA LEU A 185 -15.35 -20.29 4.99
C LEU A 185 -14.84 -21.70 5.31
N ALA A 186 -13.53 -21.88 5.27
CA ALA A 186 -12.92 -23.12 5.73
C ALA A 186 -13.04 -23.23 7.26
N ALA A 187 -13.22 -24.46 7.76
CA ALA A 187 -13.25 -24.74 9.19
C ALA A 187 -11.81 -24.75 9.77
N VAL A 188 -11.19 -23.57 9.86
CA VAL A 188 -9.82 -23.39 10.38
C VAL A 188 -9.79 -22.44 11.57
N ASP A 189 -8.87 -22.70 12.51
CA ASP A 189 -8.66 -21.86 13.69
C ASP A 189 -7.82 -20.62 13.34
N SER A 190 -8.49 -19.59 12.82
CA SER A 190 -7.84 -18.33 12.44
C SER A 190 -7.23 -17.59 13.63
N SER A 191 -7.70 -17.83 14.85
CA SER A 191 -7.13 -17.20 16.05
C SER A 191 -5.70 -17.66 16.37
N LYS A 192 -5.36 -18.88 15.93
CA LYS A 192 -3.99 -19.42 16.03
C LYS A 192 -3.13 -19.11 14.80
N ALA A 193 -3.75 -19.05 13.62
CA ALA A 193 -3.03 -18.84 12.37
C ALA A 193 -2.71 -17.36 12.10
N VAL A 194 -3.59 -16.45 12.51
CA VAL A 194 -3.43 -15.01 12.32
C VAL A 194 -2.78 -14.40 13.55
N GLN A 195 -1.55 -13.90 13.39
CA GLN A 195 -0.84 -13.19 14.42
C GLN A 195 -1.13 -11.68 14.32
N LYS A 196 -1.78 -11.10 15.33
CA LYS A 196 -1.83 -9.65 15.50
C LYS A 196 -0.49 -9.16 16.04
N LEU A 197 0.19 -8.29 15.29
CA LEU A 197 1.49 -7.75 15.69
C LEU A 197 1.28 -6.64 16.72
N THR A 198 2.05 -6.70 17.79
CA THR A 198 2.06 -5.68 18.85
C THR A 198 3.39 -4.95 18.83
N PHE A 199 3.34 -3.65 19.09
CA PHE A 199 4.52 -2.81 19.13
C PHE A 199 4.63 -2.15 20.51
N ASN A 200 5.78 -2.34 21.15
CA ASN A 200 6.13 -1.71 22.39
C ASN A 200 6.57 -0.27 22.09
N LEU A 201 5.83 0.71 22.61
CA LEU A 201 6.12 2.13 22.44
C LEU A 201 6.38 2.79 23.79
N ASN A 202 7.62 3.24 24.00
CA ASN A 202 7.95 4.17 25.08
C ASN A 202 7.52 5.60 24.72
N ASP A 203 7.61 6.54 25.66
CA ASP A 203 7.13 7.90 25.45
C ASP A 203 7.83 8.65 24.29
N PRO A 204 9.16 8.51 24.09
CA PRO A 204 9.82 9.02 22.89
C PRO A 204 9.23 8.49 21.57
N LEU A 205 8.92 7.19 21.49
CA LEU A 205 8.30 6.57 20.31
C LEU A 205 6.87 7.08 20.08
N LYS A 206 6.07 7.23 21.14
CA LYS A 206 4.72 7.82 21.05
C LYS A 206 4.77 9.27 20.54
N ALA A 207 5.74 10.05 21.03
CA ALA A 207 5.97 11.41 20.57
C ALA A 207 6.39 11.45 19.09
N ALA A 208 7.26 10.52 18.66
CA ALA A 208 7.67 10.39 17.27
C ALA A 208 6.48 10.10 16.34
N VAL A 209 5.59 9.16 16.70
CA VAL A 209 4.36 8.88 15.95
C VAL A 209 3.46 10.12 15.86
N THR A 210 3.32 10.85 16.97
CA THR A 210 2.51 12.08 17.02
C THR A 210 3.07 13.16 16.09
N ASN A 211 4.38 13.34 16.06
CA ASN A 211 5.04 14.30 15.18
C ASN A 211 4.94 13.90 13.71
N ALA A 212 5.17 12.62 13.40
CA ALA A 212 4.99 12.06 12.06
C ALA A 212 3.58 12.30 11.54
N ARG A 213 2.56 12.05 12.38
CA ARG A 213 1.15 12.36 12.05
C ARG A 213 0.94 13.83 11.74
N LYS A 214 1.40 14.75 12.60
CA LYS A 214 1.25 16.20 12.37
C LYS A 214 1.87 16.63 11.04
N LYS A 215 3.07 16.13 10.74
CA LYS A 215 3.78 16.44 9.49
C LYS A 215 3.08 15.85 8.26
N PHE A 216 2.60 14.62 8.37
CA PHE A 216 1.79 13.96 7.35
C PHE A 216 0.52 14.77 7.05
N ASP A 217 -0.26 15.08 8.09
CA ASP A 217 -1.53 15.83 7.98
C ASP A 217 -1.30 17.22 7.36
N ALA A 218 -0.22 17.92 7.75
CA ALA A 218 0.12 19.22 7.18
C ALA A 218 0.51 19.11 5.69
N THR A 219 1.29 18.08 5.32
CA THR A 219 1.72 17.88 3.92
C THR A 219 0.54 17.51 3.04
N VAL A 220 -0.27 16.53 3.47
CA VAL A 220 -1.48 16.10 2.76
C VAL A 220 -2.49 17.23 2.65
N GLY A 221 -2.66 18.05 3.69
CA GLY A 221 -3.56 19.20 3.68
C GLY A 221 -3.21 20.28 2.63
N SER A 222 -1.97 20.28 2.12
CA SER A 222 -1.54 21.19 1.05
C SER A 222 -1.72 20.62 -0.36
N LEU A 223 -2.02 19.32 -0.50
CA LEU A 223 -2.14 18.63 -1.78
C LEU A 223 -3.58 18.75 -2.31
N THR A 224 -3.75 19.25 -3.53
CA THR A 224 -5.03 19.24 -4.25
C THR A 224 -4.95 18.32 -5.45
N ILE A 225 -5.94 17.44 -5.60
CA ILE A 225 -6.08 16.55 -6.76
C ILE A 225 -7.39 16.86 -7.48
N ALA A 226 -7.32 16.97 -8.81
CA ALA A 226 -8.47 17.05 -9.69
C ALA A 226 -8.32 16.04 -10.82
N ALA A 227 -9.43 15.52 -11.32
CA ALA A 227 -9.47 14.58 -12.43
C ALA A 227 -10.39 15.10 -13.53
N MET A 228 -10.02 14.85 -14.79
CA MET A 228 -10.82 15.20 -15.96
C MET A 228 -10.84 14.02 -16.94
N GLU A 229 -12.03 13.69 -17.44
CA GLU A 229 -12.21 12.74 -18.54
C GLU A 229 -12.48 13.49 -19.84
N PHE A 230 -11.56 13.43 -20.79
CA PHE A 230 -11.75 14.02 -22.11
C PHE A 230 -12.56 13.08 -23.01
N LYS A 231 -13.85 13.38 -23.23
CA LYS A 231 -14.81 12.50 -23.93
C LYS A 231 -14.99 12.76 -25.43
N ARG A 232 -14.38 13.82 -25.97
CA ARG A 232 -14.56 14.22 -27.39
C ARG A 232 -13.78 13.36 -28.38
N GLY A 233 -12.81 12.57 -27.92
CA GLY A 233 -12.00 11.70 -28.76
C GLY A 233 -10.77 11.18 -28.02
N GLY A 234 -9.86 10.53 -28.74
CA GLY A 234 -8.64 9.98 -28.18
C GLY A 234 -7.76 9.35 -29.27
N LYS A 235 -7.13 8.22 -28.93
CA LYS A 235 -6.16 7.51 -29.79
C LYS A 235 -6.66 7.26 -31.22
N GLU A 236 -7.86 6.73 -31.38
CA GLU A 236 -8.40 6.36 -32.69
C GLU A 236 -8.59 7.59 -33.59
N PHE A 237 -9.22 8.65 -33.08
CA PHE A 237 -9.38 9.91 -33.80
C PHE A 237 -8.03 10.54 -34.19
N LEU A 238 -7.09 10.67 -33.25
CA LEU A 238 -5.79 11.31 -33.51
C LEU A 238 -4.97 10.55 -34.56
N LYS A 239 -5.06 9.21 -34.56
CA LYS A 239 -4.43 8.39 -35.59
C LYS A 239 -5.01 8.64 -36.98
N THR A 240 -6.32 8.89 -37.13
CA THR A 240 -6.89 9.26 -38.45
C THR A 240 -6.32 10.57 -38.99
N GLN A 241 -5.90 11.47 -38.10
CA GLN A 241 -5.26 12.74 -38.44
C GLN A 241 -3.74 12.61 -38.62
N LYS A 242 -3.19 11.39 -38.56
CA LYS A 242 -1.74 11.10 -38.60
C LYS A 242 -0.95 11.79 -37.49
N LEU A 243 -1.57 12.02 -36.33
CA LEU A 243 -0.95 12.63 -35.17
C LEU A 243 -0.64 11.59 -34.10
N SER A 244 0.52 11.73 -33.44
CA SER A 244 0.86 10.91 -32.26
C SER A 244 -0.04 11.30 -31.08
N PRO A 245 -0.85 10.38 -30.51
CA PRO A 245 -1.70 10.68 -29.37
C PRO A 245 -0.94 11.17 -28.14
N ASP A 246 0.27 10.64 -27.94
CA ASP A 246 1.16 11.05 -26.86
C ASP A 246 1.66 12.49 -27.07
N ALA A 247 2.17 12.80 -28.26
CA ALA A 247 2.65 14.14 -28.59
C ALA A 247 1.55 15.21 -28.45
N ILE A 248 0.30 14.87 -28.81
CA ILE A 248 -0.85 15.78 -28.62
C ILE A 248 -1.20 15.96 -27.15
N SER A 249 -1.13 14.90 -26.34
CA SER A 249 -1.30 15.01 -24.89
C SER A 249 -0.23 15.91 -24.27
N GLN A 250 1.05 15.72 -24.63
CA GLN A 250 2.16 16.56 -24.17
C GLN A 250 2.01 18.03 -24.60
N LEU A 251 1.66 18.26 -25.87
CA LEU A 251 1.38 19.61 -26.38
C LEU A 251 0.23 20.28 -25.61
N SER A 252 -0.80 19.51 -25.22
CA SER A 252 -1.91 20.06 -24.43
C SER A 252 -1.45 20.55 -23.05
N PHE A 253 -0.50 19.87 -22.40
CA PHE A 253 0.10 20.33 -21.15
C PHE A 253 0.91 21.61 -21.35
N GLN A 254 1.73 21.67 -22.40
CA GLN A 254 2.49 22.88 -22.75
C GLN A 254 1.59 24.08 -23.02
N MET A 255 0.52 23.90 -23.81
CA MET A 255 -0.46 24.96 -24.07
C MET A 255 -1.23 25.37 -22.82
N ALA A 256 -1.63 24.41 -21.97
CA ALA A 256 -2.34 24.70 -20.73
C ALA A 256 -1.45 25.51 -19.77
N PHE A 257 -0.19 25.10 -19.58
CA PHE A 257 0.76 25.80 -18.72
C PHE A 257 1.06 27.21 -19.24
N LEU A 258 1.35 27.36 -20.54
CA LEU A 258 1.56 28.67 -21.16
C LEU A 258 0.33 29.57 -21.01
N ARG A 259 -0.88 29.03 -21.19
CA ARG A 259 -2.11 29.80 -21.03
C ARG A 259 -2.38 30.23 -19.57
N GLN A 260 -2.04 29.39 -18.61
CA GLN A 260 -2.27 29.65 -17.19
C GLN A 260 -1.22 30.60 -16.59
N TYR A 261 0.05 30.46 -16.99
CA TYR A 261 1.18 31.13 -16.34
C TYR A 261 1.99 32.05 -17.25
N GLY A 262 1.77 32.02 -18.57
CA GLY A 262 2.49 32.87 -19.53
C GLY A 262 3.96 32.47 -19.74
N GLN A 263 4.34 31.23 -19.43
CA GLN A 263 5.71 30.72 -19.50
C GLN A 263 5.76 29.29 -20.07
N THR A 264 6.97 28.81 -20.39
CA THR A 264 7.23 27.42 -20.82
C THR A 264 8.03 26.71 -19.74
N THR A 265 7.68 25.45 -19.45
CA THR A 265 8.41 24.55 -18.54
C THR A 265 9.54 23.82 -19.22
#